data_AF-A0A956GDG7-F1
#
_entry.id   AF-A0A956GDG7-F1
#
_cell.length_a   1.000
_cell.length_b   1.000
_cell.length_c   1.000
_cell.angle_alpha   90.00
_cell.angle_beta   90.00
_cell.angle_gamma   90.00
#
_symmetry.space_group_name_H-M   'P 1'
#
loop_
_entity.id
_entity.type
_entity.pdbx_description
1 polymer ?
#
loop_
_entity_poly.entity_id
_entity_poly.type
_entity_poly.pdbx_seq_one_letter_code
_entity_poly.pdbx_strand_id
1 'polypeptide(L)'
;MLQKFNKTPSRGGVIAAALIKTPFKLLAIALLIGAPLLGVWIASSLAVYRNQSVAGAIIAALLMFPVAPLAWELLSQLWRRWRGKSGKKRILTFFDRFVLRTLAVNGAFIAVMLFSWPLQAFSALSTRGDWMLHGSKTATAQTVRRTLFSVADNLEWLYKLGKRENPYARYKGDDKPIPSADELRRSHVADNVHKKGRSAGRGSGSGSGSGAPAVTQPKPQPGTPPAIYARWPLAGRHALASTVPSSATTSVKALGAYIKANTQGELDRARAIHDWVAAHIRYDAVALAANKFPPQDAATVLRTGKGVCAGYAKLYAALAQEVGLEARYVVGHVRKRDGGVNLEDAGHAWNAVRINKHWYLVDTTWDAGFVHGTEFTRSVRSVYFAAPPAVFGTDHFPEDARWQLRAKPLTRAEFVRQPMMRPSFYAAGLRLRSPQRPQVTVASSLRLSLHNPRGVFLLASFKGSASGRCASNAAAGGAGHSGVTCSFPKAGRYKVQLCINKRQAFGSFECVGGVSVNVSVGASATSQAR
;
A
#
# COMPACT_ATOMS: atom_id res chain seq x y z
N MET A 1 25.81 63.09 -45.57
CA MET A 1 25.03 63.32 -44.33
C MET A 1 24.89 62.02 -43.56
N LEU A 2 25.43 62.01 -42.33
CA LEU A 2 24.94 61.29 -41.14
C LEU A 2 24.84 59.76 -41.23
N GLN A 3 25.87 59.05 -40.77
CA GLN A 3 26.01 58.54 -39.39
C GLN A 3 25.20 57.26 -39.09
N LYS A 4 25.97 56.17 -38.96
CA LYS A 4 25.74 54.96 -38.17
C LYS A 4 24.61 55.09 -37.13
N PHE A 5 23.47 54.43 -37.36
CA PHE A 5 22.60 53.99 -36.27
C PHE A 5 23.12 52.67 -35.69
N ASN A 6 24.26 52.76 -35.02
CA ASN A 6 24.64 51.76 -34.03
C ASN A 6 23.91 52.14 -32.74
N LYS A 7 22.63 51.78 -32.63
CA LYS A 7 21.90 51.97 -31.35
C LYS A 7 22.50 51.01 -30.34
N THR A 8 23.40 51.52 -29.50
CA THR A 8 23.74 50.91 -28.22
C THR A 8 22.43 50.70 -27.46
N PRO A 9 22.11 49.48 -27.01
CA PRO A 9 20.88 49.25 -26.28
C PRO A 9 20.89 50.11 -25.02
N SER A 10 19.79 50.83 -24.75
CA SER A 10 19.69 51.68 -23.56
C SER A 10 19.95 50.84 -22.30
N ARG A 11 20.59 51.42 -21.28
CA ARG A 11 20.82 50.73 -19.98
C ARG A 11 19.54 50.05 -19.46
N GLY A 12 18.37 50.68 -19.65
CA GLY A 12 17.06 50.11 -19.32
C GLY A 12 16.67 48.87 -20.16
N GLY A 13 16.96 48.85 -21.46
CA GLY A 13 16.73 47.68 -22.33
C GLY A 13 17.69 46.51 -22.06
N VAL A 14 18.92 46.79 -21.64
CA VAL A 14 19.88 45.77 -21.20
C VAL A 14 19.46 45.15 -19.87
N ILE A 15 18.99 45.97 -18.92
CA ILE A 15 18.50 45.52 -17.61
C ILE A 15 17.19 44.72 -17.76
N ALA A 16 16.23 45.17 -18.57
CA ALA A 16 14.99 44.44 -18.85
C ALA A 16 15.24 43.10 -19.57
N ALA A 17 16.15 43.08 -20.56
CA ALA A 17 16.55 41.83 -21.22
C ALA A 17 17.31 40.89 -20.27
N ALA A 18 18.11 41.41 -19.33
CA ALA A 18 18.76 40.61 -18.30
C ALA A 18 17.75 40.04 -17.28
N LEU A 19 16.75 40.82 -16.87
CA LEU A 19 15.69 40.40 -15.96
C LEU A 19 14.80 39.28 -16.55
N ILE A 20 14.62 39.23 -17.87
CA ILE A 20 13.86 38.17 -18.56
C ILE A 20 14.76 36.96 -18.90
N LYS A 21 16.03 37.18 -19.29
CA LYS A 21 16.95 36.09 -19.69
C LYS A 21 17.54 35.32 -18.51
N THR A 22 17.72 35.96 -17.36
CA THR A 22 18.27 35.33 -16.15
C THR A 22 17.39 34.20 -15.60
N PRO A 23 16.06 34.36 -15.39
CA PRO A 23 15.20 33.27 -14.93
C PRO A 23 15.14 32.12 -15.94
N PHE A 24 15.11 32.40 -17.25
CA PHE A 24 15.16 31.36 -18.28
C PHE A 24 16.47 30.57 -18.25
N LYS A 25 17.62 31.24 -18.08
CA LYS A 25 18.91 30.57 -17.91
C LYS A 25 18.98 29.72 -16.64
N LEU A 26 18.46 30.24 -15.52
CA LEU A 26 18.40 29.49 -14.26
C LEU A 26 17.51 28.25 -14.40
N LEU A 27 16.36 28.37 -15.07
CA LEU A 27 15.50 27.23 -15.39
C LEU A 27 16.20 26.22 -16.31
N ALA A 28 16.90 26.68 -17.35
CA ALA A 28 17.64 25.80 -18.24
C ALA A 28 18.75 25.03 -17.51
N ILE A 29 19.49 25.69 -16.61
CA ILE A 29 20.50 25.05 -15.75
C ILE A 29 19.84 24.06 -14.79
N ALA A 30 18.75 24.45 -14.14
CA ALA A 30 18.00 23.60 -13.23
C ALA A 30 17.50 22.33 -13.94
N LEU A 31 17.00 22.45 -15.17
CA LEU A 31 16.56 21.31 -15.98
C LEU A 31 17.74 20.45 -16.48
N LEU A 32 18.86 21.07 -16.84
CA LEU A 32 20.09 20.38 -17.27
C LEU A 32 20.65 19.50 -16.16
N ILE A 33 20.51 19.90 -14.90
CA ILE A 33 20.94 19.11 -13.72
C ILE A 33 19.83 18.18 -13.25
N GLY A 34 18.60 18.69 -13.18
CA GLY A 34 17.46 17.98 -12.60
C GLY A 34 17.02 16.76 -13.41
N ALA A 35 16.99 16.85 -14.75
CA ALA A 35 16.55 15.73 -15.58
C ALA A 35 17.50 14.51 -15.48
N PRO A 36 18.84 14.66 -15.59
CA PRO A 36 19.76 13.56 -15.35
C PRO A 36 19.67 12.97 -13.94
N LEU A 37 19.58 13.81 -12.91
CA LEU A 37 19.41 13.34 -11.52
C LEU A 37 18.12 12.54 -11.34
N LEU A 38 17.03 12.98 -11.98
CA LEU A 38 15.76 12.27 -11.99
C LEU A 38 15.88 10.93 -12.71
N GLY A 39 16.56 10.89 -13.87
CA GLY A 39 16.85 9.66 -14.61
C GLY A 39 17.67 8.66 -13.79
N VAL A 40 18.74 9.12 -13.14
CA VAL A 40 19.56 8.30 -12.22
C VAL A 40 18.71 7.78 -11.06
N TRP A 41 17.90 8.63 -10.45
CA TRP A 41 17.03 8.24 -9.34
C TRP A 41 16.02 7.16 -9.74
N ILE A 42 15.34 7.33 -10.88
CA ILE A 42 14.37 6.35 -11.39
C ILE A 42 15.06 5.03 -11.73
N ALA A 43 16.14 5.07 -12.52
CA ALA A 43 16.86 3.88 -12.97
C ALA A 43 17.43 3.09 -11.78
N SER A 44 18.08 3.77 -10.85
CA SER A 44 18.66 3.14 -9.66
C SER A 44 17.59 2.58 -8.72
N SER A 45 16.47 3.28 -8.52
CA SER A 45 15.35 2.78 -7.70
C SER A 45 14.72 1.53 -8.30
N LEU A 46 14.55 1.50 -9.63
CA LEU A 46 14.04 0.33 -10.35
C LEU A 46 15.02 -0.85 -10.25
N ALA A 47 16.32 -0.58 -10.38
CA ALA A 47 17.35 -1.60 -10.22
C ALA A 47 17.33 -2.20 -8.82
N VAL A 48 17.28 -1.37 -7.76
CA VAL A 48 17.16 -1.86 -6.38
C VAL A 48 15.88 -2.65 -6.19
N TYR A 49 14.74 -2.18 -6.67
CA TYR A 49 13.46 -2.88 -6.56
C TYR A 49 13.51 -4.27 -7.23
N ARG A 50 14.19 -4.37 -8.37
CA ARG A 50 14.37 -5.61 -9.14
C ARG A 50 15.55 -6.49 -8.70
N ASN A 51 16.31 -6.08 -7.69
CA ASN A 51 17.57 -6.72 -7.27
C ASN A 51 18.61 -6.81 -8.41
N GLN A 52 18.76 -5.74 -9.18
CA GLN A 52 19.74 -5.57 -10.25
C GLN A 52 20.87 -4.63 -9.81
N SER A 53 21.95 -4.56 -10.60
CA SER A 53 23.10 -3.71 -10.31
C SER A 53 22.72 -2.23 -10.30
N VAL A 54 22.83 -1.60 -9.13
CA VAL A 54 22.62 -0.16 -8.96
C VAL A 54 23.70 0.63 -9.68
N ALA A 55 24.96 0.19 -9.59
CA ALA A 55 26.07 0.81 -10.30
C ALA A 55 25.84 0.78 -11.82
N GLY A 56 25.39 -0.36 -12.36
CA GLY A 56 25.06 -0.47 -13.79
C GLY A 56 23.94 0.49 -14.20
N ALA A 57 22.90 0.65 -13.38
CA ALA A 57 21.81 1.60 -13.64
C ALA A 57 22.27 3.07 -13.58
N ILE A 58 23.16 3.41 -12.63
CA ILE A 58 23.76 4.74 -12.54
C ILE A 58 24.63 5.00 -13.78
N ILE A 59 25.49 4.06 -14.17
CA ILE A 59 26.33 4.18 -15.37
C ILE A 59 25.47 4.36 -16.62
N ALA A 60 24.42 3.55 -16.80
CA ALA A 60 23.50 3.67 -17.93
C ALA A 60 22.83 5.06 -17.97
N ALA A 61 22.40 5.59 -16.83
CA ALA A 61 21.84 6.94 -16.74
C ALA A 61 22.89 8.03 -17.03
N LEU A 62 24.15 7.87 -16.58
CA LEU A 62 25.25 8.78 -16.90
C LEU A 62 25.73 8.69 -18.37
N LEU A 63 25.45 7.59 -19.07
CA LEU A 63 25.64 7.52 -20.53
C LEU A 63 24.58 8.36 -21.26
N MET A 64 23.36 8.45 -20.72
CA MET A 64 22.33 9.34 -21.27
C MET A 64 22.64 10.83 -21.03
N PHE A 65 23.49 11.14 -20.05
CA PHE A 65 24.05 12.48 -19.85
C PHE A 65 25.37 12.48 -19.06
N PRO A 66 26.44 13.12 -19.58
CA PRO A 66 26.47 14.02 -20.74
C PRO A 66 26.83 13.34 -22.07
N VAL A 67 27.11 12.03 -22.09
CA VAL A 67 27.74 11.36 -23.23
C VAL A 67 26.86 11.37 -24.49
N ALA A 68 25.61 10.90 -24.41
CA ALA A 68 24.73 10.82 -25.57
C ALA A 68 24.41 12.20 -26.22
N PRO A 69 24.13 13.28 -25.46
CA PRO A 69 23.97 14.62 -26.05
C PRO A 69 25.23 15.15 -26.75
N LEU A 70 26.42 14.89 -26.20
CA LEU A 70 27.70 15.26 -26.84
C LEU A 70 27.94 14.46 -28.12
N ALA A 71 27.71 13.15 -28.08
CA ALA A 71 27.80 12.29 -29.25
C ALA A 71 26.83 12.75 -30.36
N TRP A 72 25.59 13.11 -30.01
CA TRP A 72 24.63 13.67 -30.95
C TRP A 72 25.11 15.01 -31.54
N GLU A 73 25.70 15.91 -30.75
CA GLU A 73 26.28 17.15 -31.28
C GLU A 73 27.43 16.85 -32.26
N LEU A 74 28.34 15.93 -31.94
CA LEU A 74 29.45 15.52 -32.82
C LEU A 74 28.94 14.93 -34.14
N LEU A 75 28.03 13.95 -34.09
CA LEU A 75 27.43 13.34 -35.27
C LEU A 75 26.71 14.37 -36.14
N SER A 76 26.01 15.34 -35.52
CA SER A 76 25.34 16.42 -36.24
C SER A 76 26.30 17.36 -36.97
N GLN A 77 27.53 17.52 -36.47
CA GLN A 77 28.57 18.31 -37.13
C GLN A 77 29.17 17.54 -38.31
N LEU A 78 29.52 16.27 -38.12
CA LEU A 78 30.05 15.40 -39.17
C LEU A 78 29.07 15.30 -40.36
N TRP A 79 27.79 15.06 -40.07
CA TRP A 79 26.75 14.96 -41.10
C TRP A 79 26.55 16.25 -41.89
N ARG A 80 26.72 17.42 -41.26
CA ARG A 80 26.66 18.71 -41.96
C ARG A 80 27.86 18.95 -42.86
N ARG A 81 29.06 18.54 -42.42
CA ARG A 81 30.28 18.60 -43.24
C ARG A 81 30.09 17.73 -44.48
N TRP A 82 29.59 16.52 -44.31
CA TRP A 82 29.26 15.61 -45.41
C TRP A 82 28.22 16.19 -46.39
N ARG A 83 27.17 16.87 -45.90
CA ARG A 83 26.16 17.53 -46.76
C ARG A 83 26.58 18.90 -47.32
N GLY A 84 27.84 19.31 -47.20
CA GLY A 84 28.33 20.61 -47.70
C GLY A 84 27.69 21.84 -47.01
N LYS A 85 26.98 21.66 -45.89
CA LYS A 85 26.25 22.74 -45.19
C LYS A 85 27.12 23.49 -44.17
N SER A 86 28.44 23.43 -44.28
CA SER A 86 29.39 23.91 -43.26
C SER A 86 29.33 25.45 -43.06
N GLY A 87 29.06 26.22 -44.12
CA GLY A 87 29.06 27.70 -44.08
C GLY A 87 27.77 28.38 -43.59
N LYS A 88 26.66 27.64 -43.36
CA LYS A 88 25.39 28.26 -42.88
C LYS A 88 25.46 28.52 -41.37
N LYS A 89 25.26 29.79 -40.95
CA LYS A 89 25.15 30.19 -39.53
C LYS A 89 23.98 29.44 -38.87
N ARG A 90 24.22 28.86 -37.68
CA ARG A 90 23.18 28.19 -36.89
C ARG A 90 22.37 29.23 -36.12
N ILE A 91 21.04 29.05 -36.08
CA ILE A 91 20.12 29.92 -35.34
C ILE A 91 20.32 29.76 -33.81
N LEU A 92 20.52 28.53 -33.34
CA LEU A 92 20.76 28.20 -31.94
C LEU A 92 22.26 28.15 -31.63
N THR A 93 22.66 28.58 -30.43
CA THR A 93 24.07 28.46 -29.97
C THR A 93 24.44 27.00 -29.66
N PHE A 94 25.73 26.73 -29.40
CA PHE A 94 26.14 25.41 -28.92
C PHE A 94 25.44 25.03 -27.63
N PHE A 95 25.39 25.95 -26.66
CA PHE A 95 24.77 25.72 -25.37
C PHE A 95 23.27 25.44 -25.51
N ASP A 96 22.55 26.20 -26.33
CA ASP A 96 21.11 25.98 -26.56
C ASP A 96 20.85 24.57 -27.12
N ARG A 97 21.63 24.14 -28.11
CA ARG A 97 21.50 22.80 -28.69
C ARG A 97 21.87 21.71 -27.70
N PHE A 98 22.89 21.93 -26.88
CA PHE A 98 23.31 20.98 -25.86
C PHE A 98 22.22 20.80 -24.78
N VAL A 99 21.63 21.91 -24.30
CA VAL A 99 20.50 21.88 -23.37
C VAL A 99 19.32 21.15 -24.01
N LEU A 100 18.89 21.54 -25.22
CA LEU A 100 17.76 20.91 -25.90
C LEU A 100 17.95 19.41 -26.12
N ARG A 101 19.15 18.99 -26.55
CA ARG A 101 19.46 17.57 -26.73
C ARG A 101 19.54 16.81 -25.42
N THR A 102 20.08 17.42 -24.37
CA THR A 102 20.09 16.84 -23.03
C THR A 102 18.66 16.58 -22.56
N LEU A 103 17.76 17.56 -22.72
CA LEU A 103 16.36 17.41 -22.35
C LEU A 103 15.65 16.37 -23.22
N ALA A 104 15.94 16.32 -24.52
CA ALA A 104 15.36 15.32 -25.42
C ALA A 104 15.81 13.90 -25.05
N VAL A 105 17.11 13.67 -24.84
CA VAL A 105 17.66 12.36 -24.50
C VAL A 105 17.20 11.90 -23.12
N ASN A 106 17.31 12.76 -22.09
CA ASN A 106 16.87 12.40 -20.73
C ASN A 106 15.36 12.26 -20.65
N GLY A 107 14.61 13.13 -21.32
CA GLY A 107 13.15 13.05 -21.41
C GLY A 107 12.71 11.73 -22.03
N ALA A 108 13.31 11.33 -23.16
CA ALA A 108 13.06 10.04 -23.79
C ALA A 108 13.44 8.86 -22.89
N PHE A 109 14.62 8.91 -22.26
CA PHE A 109 15.07 7.86 -21.34
C PHE A 109 14.13 7.68 -20.14
N ILE A 110 13.76 8.78 -19.48
CA ILE A 110 12.81 8.78 -18.36
C ILE A 110 11.45 8.28 -18.83
N ALA A 111 10.97 8.75 -19.98
CA ALA A 111 9.70 8.30 -20.55
C ALA A 111 9.72 6.78 -20.77
N VAL A 112 10.74 6.22 -21.43
CA VAL A 112 10.85 4.77 -21.63
C VAL A 112 10.81 4.03 -20.29
N MET A 113 11.56 4.47 -19.28
CA MET A 113 11.55 3.81 -17.96
C MET A 113 10.19 3.86 -17.26
N LEU A 114 9.49 4.98 -17.35
CA LEU A 114 8.20 5.19 -16.69
C LEU A 114 7.04 4.51 -17.45
N PHE A 115 7.04 4.55 -18.77
CA PHE A 115 5.94 4.07 -19.61
C PHE A 115 6.05 2.61 -20.02
N SER A 116 7.25 2.02 -20.05
CA SER A 116 7.40 0.58 -20.35
C SER A 116 6.88 -0.30 -19.20
N TRP A 117 7.01 0.14 -17.94
CA TRP A 117 6.51 -0.60 -16.77
C TRP A 117 5.96 0.33 -15.68
N PRO A 118 4.84 1.03 -15.93
CA PRO A 118 4.35 2.10 -15.06
C PRO A 118 4.01 1.63 -13.64
N LEU A 119 3.41 0.45 -13.47
CA LEU A 119 3.15 -0.14 -12.15
C LEU A 119 4.44 -0.43 -11.37
N GLN A 120 5.46 -0.95 -12.05
CA GLN A 120 6.73 -1.28 -11.41
C GLN A 120 7.54 -0.02 -11.09
N ALA A 121 7.52 0.99 -11.98
CA ALA A 121 8.14 2.28 -11.73
C ALA A 121 7.52 2.95 -10.49
N PHE A 122 6.19 3.05 -10.43
CA PHE A 122 5.49 3.60 -9.27
C PHE A 122 5.81 2.82 -7.99
N SER A 123 5.77 1.48 -8.04
CA SER A 123 6.09 0.61 -6.89
C SER A 123 7.55 0.77 -6.45
N ALA A 124 8.49 0.86 -7.38
CA ALA A 124 9.91 1.03 -7.10
C ALA A 124 10.20 2.38 -6.44
N LEU A 125 9.67 3.47 -7.01
CA LEU A 125 9.83 4.82 -6.45
C LEU A 125 9.18 4.93 -5.07
N SER A 126 7.98 4.35 -4.92
CA SER A 126 7.27 4.37 -3.64
C SER A 126 8.01 3.55 -2.59
N THR A 127 8.46 2.33 -2.88
CA THR A 127 8.98 1.41 -1.85
C THR A 127 10.50 1.47 -1.65
N ARG A 128 11.24 1.82 -2.70
CA ARG A 128 12.71 1.78 -2.77
C ARG A 128 13.35 3.09 -3.25
N GLY A 129 12.57 4.16 -3.45
CA GLY A 129 13.07 5.46 -3.92
C GLY A 129 14.12 6.10 -3.03
N ASP A 130 14.23 5.71 -1.76
CA ASP A 130 15.18 6.25 -0.79
C ASP A 130 16.35 5.30 -0.50
N TRP A 131 16.65 4.36 -1.41
CA TRP A 131 17.64 3.31 -1.21
C TRP A 131 19.03 3.84 -0.83
N MET A 132 19.43 5.01 -1.34
CA MET A 132 20.70 5.68 -1.04
C MET A 132 20.82 6.15 0.41
N LEU A 133 19.68 6.22 1.12
CA LEU A 133 19.60 6.62 2.53
C LEU A 133 19.45 5.41 3.46
N HIS A 134 19.68 4.19 2.96
CA HIS A 134 19.55 2.97 3.75
C HIS A 134 20.46 3.00 4.98
N GLY A 135 19.94 2.58 6.14
CA GLY A 135 20.65 2.63 7.42
C GLY A 135 20.76 4.00 8.08
N SER A 136 20.61 5.11 7.33
CA SER A 136 20.71 6.46 7.88
C SER A 136 19.42 6.92 8.57
N LYS A 137 19.56 7.29 9.84
CA LYS A 137 18.48 7.83 10.70
C LYS A 137 18.62 9.34 10.98
N THR A 138 19.58 10.03 10.37
CA THR A 138 19.82 11.47 10.61
C THR A 138 18.61 12.32 10.21
N ALA A 139 18.46 13.50 10.82
CA ALA A 139 17.36 14.41 10.50
C ALA A 139 17.35 14.79 9.00
N THR A 140 18.53 15.04 8.42
CA THR A 140 18.69 15.32 6.98
C THR A 140 18.20 14.15 6.13
N ALA A 141 18.60 12.91 6.44
CA ALA A 141 18.14 11.74 5.70
C ALA A 141 16.61 11.55 5.81
N GLN A 142 16.01 11.85 6.95
CA GLN A 142 14.56 11.81 7.12
C GLN A 142 13.85 12.90 6.31
N THR A 143 14.43 14.10 6.21
CA THR A 143 13.89 15.17 5.36
C THR A 143 13.97 14.82 3.89
N VAL A 144 15.12 14.36 3.39
CA VAL A 144 15.27 13.92 1.99
C VAL A 144 14.30 12.79 1.67
N ARG A 145 14.17 11.79 2.56
CA ARG A 145 13.21 10.69 2.41
C ARG A 145 11.76 11.17 2.31
N ARG A 146 11.35 12.13 3.13
CA ARG A 146 10.01 12.74 3.06
C ARG A 146 9.78 13.42 1.71
N THR A 147 10.77 14.15 1.20
CA THR A 147 10.70 14.79 -0.12
C THR A 147 10.59 13.75 -1.24
N LEU A 148 11.45 12.73 -1.26
CA LEU A 148 11.40 11.67 -2.28
C LEU A 148 10.07 10.93 -2.28
N PHE A 149 9.52 10.64 -1.10
CA PHE A 149 8.20 10.02 -1.00
C PHE A 149 7.07 10.95 -1.41
N SER A 150 7.13 12.24 -1.09
CA SER A 150 6.17 13.22 -1.60
C SER A 150 6.19 13.29 -3.14
N VAL A 151 7.38 13.21 -3.75
CA VAL A 151 7.49 13.11 -5.22
C VAL A 151 6.84 11.81 -5.72
N ALA A 152 7.13 10.66 -5.11
CA ALA A 152 6.54 9.38 -5.49
C ALA A 152 5.00 9.37 -5.35
N ASP A 153 4.46 10.02 -4.31
CA ASP A 153 3.02 10.14 -4.08
C ASP A 153 2.33 10.93 -5.21
N ASN A 154 2.98 11.98 -5.74
CA ASN A 154 2.50 12.75 -6.89
C ASN A 154 2.58 11.99 -8.22
N LEU A 155 3.22 10.82 -8.26
CA LEU A 155 3.33 9.96 -9.45
C LEU A 155 2.26 8.86 -9.50
N GLU A 156 1.18 8.95 -8.71
CA GLU A 156 0.06 7.97 -8.77
C GLU A 156 -0.56 7.85 -10.18
N TRP A 157 -0.42 8.86 -11.04
CA TRP A 157 -0.85 8.77 -12.44
C TRP A 157 -0.18 7.61 -13.20
N LEU A 158 1.06 7.22 -12.85
CA LEU A 158 1.71 6.02 -13.39
C LEU A 158 0.94 4.77 -13.03
N TYR A 159 0.51 4.66 -11.76
CA TYR A 159 -0.34 3.55 -11.36
C TYR A 159 -1.65 3.54 -12.14
N LYS A 160 -2.32 4.70 -12.29
CA LYS A 160 -3.58 4.81 -13.03
C LYS A 160 -3.43 4.45 -14.51
N LEU A 161 -2.28 4.72 -15.12
CA LEU A 161 -1.98 4.35 -16.50
C LEU A 161 -1.78 2.83 -16.67
N GLY A 162 -1.15 2.19 -15.68
CA GLY A 162 -0.80 0.77 -15.76
C GLY A 162 -1.82 -0.20 -15.17
N LYS A 163 -2.76 0.26 -14.34
CA LYS A 163 -3.73 -0.60 -13.66
C LYS A 163 -4.75 -1.15 -14.66
N ARG A 164 -5.26 -2.36 -14.39
CA ARG A 164 -6.52 -2.81 -14.98
C ARG A 164 -7.68 -2.23 -14.19
N GLU A 165 -8.81 -2.02 -14.86
CA GLU A 165 -10.03 -1.65 -14.15
C GLU A 165 -10.46 -2.78 -13.21
N ASN A 166 -11.05 -2.40 -12.08
CA ASN A 166 -11.62 -3.39 -11.18
C ASN A 166 -12.83 -4.04 -11.85
N PRO A 167 -12.79 -5.34 -12.20
CA PRO A 167 -13.89 -6.01 -12.91
C PRO A 167 -15.18 -6.06 -12.08
N TYR A 168 -15.11 -5.76 -10.79
CA TYR A 168 -16.23 -5.77 -9.87
C TYR A 168 -16.92 -4.41 -9.73
N ALA A 169 -16.37 -3.35 -10.33
CA ALA A 169 -17.00 -2.03 -10.39
C ALA A 169 -18.34 -2.06 -11.14
N ARG A 170 -18.46 -2.92 -12.17
CA ARG A 170 -19.71 -3.12 -12.94
C ARG A 170 -20.89 -3.66 -12.14
N TYR A 171 -20.65 -4.18 -10.92
CA TYR A 171 -21.69 -4.70 -10.04
C TYR A 171 -22.17 -3.68 -9.01
N LYS A 172 -21.55 -2.50 -8.98
CA LYS A 172 -22.01 -1.36 -8.20
C LYS A 172 -23.34 -0.90 -8.81
N GLY A 173 -24.44 -1.12 -8.10
CA GLY A 173 -25.78 -0.71 -8.55
C GLY A 173 -25.98 0.81 -8.45
N ASP A 174 -27.23 1.28 -8.61
CA ASP A 174 -27.59 2.69 -8.46
C ASP A 174 -27.14 3.22 -7.09
N ASP A 175 -26.10 4.06 -7.13
CA ASP A 175 -25.36 4.51 -5.96
C ASP A 175 -26.27 5.40 -5.10
N LYS A 176 -26.86 4.83 -4.04
CA LYS A 176 -27.20 5.64 -2.87
C LYS A 176 -25.96 6.50 -2.54
N PRO A 177 -26.08 7.84 -2.40
CA PRO A 177 -24.92 8.70 -2.24
C PRO A 177 -23.96 8.22 -1.15
N ILE A 178 -22.66 8.36 -1.40
CA ILE A 178 -21.65 8.08 -0.38
C ILE A 178 -21.93 9.02 0.80
N PRO A 179 -21.95 8.52 2.05
CA PRO A 179 -22.20 9.36 3.22
C PRO A 179 -21.30 10.60 3.26
N SER A 180 -21.80 11.67 3.90
CA SER A 180 -21.05 12.92 4.02
C SER A 180 -19.70 12.70 4.73
N ALA A 181 -18.73 13.57 4.45
CA ALA A 181 -17.42 13.49 5.10
C ALA A 181 -17.54 13.54 6.64
N ASP A 182 -18.49 14.30 7.18
CA ASP A 182 -18.76 14.37 8.61
C ASP A 182 -19.33 13.08 9.19
N GLU A 183 -20.17 12.37 8.42
CA GLU A 183 -20.70 11.08 8.83
C GLU A 183 -19.60 10.01 8.89
N LEU A 184 -18.73 9.98 7.88
CA LEU A 184 -17.58 9.09 7.87
C LEU A 184 -16.56 9.48 8.94
N ARG A 185 -16.40 10.79 9.22
CA ARG A 185 -15.49 11.29 10.26
C ARG A 185 -15.82 10.79 11.66
N ARG A 186 -17.09 10.61 11.99
CA ARG A 186 -17.50 9.96 13.25
C ARG A 186 -17.02 8.51 13.38
N SER A 187 -16.72 7.87 12.26
CA SER A 187 -16.26 6.48 12.18
C SER A 187 -14.74 6.38 12.08
N HIS A 188 -14.04 7.52 12.00
CA HIS A 188 -12.59 7.54 11.96
C HIS A 188 -12.01 7.13 13.29
N VAL A 189 -11.09 6.18 13.24
CA VAL A 189 -10.21 5.89 14.37
C VAL A 189 -8.98 6.78 14.21
N ALA A 190 -8.63 7.56 15.23
CA ALA A 190 -7.33 8.21 15.27
C ALA A 190 -6.25 7.13 15.18
N ASP A 191 -5.21 7.32 14.35
CA ASP A 191 -4.16 6.33 14.06
C ASP A 191 -3.25 5.96 15.27
N ASN A 192 -3.74 6.17 16.49
CA ASN A 192 -3.08 5.96 17.78
C ASN A 192 -2.96 4.49 18.21
N VAL A 193 -2.91 3.55 17.26
CA VAL A 193 -2.31 2.22 17.53
C VAL A 193 -0.78 2.34 17.76
N HIS A 194 -0.19 3.50 17.40
CA HIS A 194 1.26 3.69 17.29
C HIS A 194 1.97 4.34 18.48
N LYS A 195 1.28 4.74 19.57
CA LYS A 195 1.91 5.55 20.64
C LYS A 195 1.72 5.15 22.11
N LYS A 196 1.05 4.05 22.46
CA LYS A 196 1.05 3.58 23.86
C LYS A 196 2.11 2.50 24.08
N GLY A 197 3.29 2.99 24.44
CA GLY A 197 4.47 2.21 24.81
C GLY A 197 5.56 3.10 25.40
N ARG A 198 5.19 4.01 26.31
CA ARG A 198 6.14 4.65 27.21
C ARG A 198 5.68 4.35 28.64
N SER A 199 6.49 3.53 29.29
CA SER A 199 6.47 3.26 30.72
C SER A 199 6.39 4.57 31.49
N ALA A 200 5.40 4.70 32.37
CA ALA A 200 5.40 5.73 33.39
C ALA A 200 6.45 5.34 34.44
N GLY A 201 7.60 5.98 34.39
CA GLY A 201 8.58 5.92 35.47
C GLY A 201 8.03 6.64 36.69
N ARG A 202 8.04 5.95 37.83
CA ARG A 202 7.86 6.53 39.16
C ARG A 202 8.92 7.61 39.39
N GLY A 203 8.48 8.79 39.79
CA GLY A 203 9.29 9.82 40.42
C GLY A 203 8.47 10.43 41.56
N SER A 204 8.92 10.26 42.79
CA SER A 204 8.36 10.85 44.00
C SER A 204 8.77 12.31 44.13
N GLY A 205 7.92 13.16 44.69
CA GLY A 205 8.31 14.50 45.16
C GLY A 205 7.11 15.38 45.48
N SER A 206 7.06 15.84 46.73
CA SER A 206 5.98 16.54 47.44
C SER A 206 5.68 17.98 46.99
N GLY A 207 4.46 18.47 47.26
CA GLY A 207 4.17 19.91 47.28
C GLY A 207 2.68 20.24 47.45
N SER A 208 2.32 20.78 48.61
CA SER A 208 1.01 21.29 49.05
C SER A 208 0.56 22.55 48.27
N GLY A 209 -0.76 22.76 48.11
CA GLY A 209 -1.34 24.04 47.67
C GLY A 209 -2.82 23.97 47.28
N SER A 210 -3.68 24.52 48.13
CA SER A 210 -5.13 24.70 48.00
C SER A 210 -5.57 25.71 46.93
N GLY A 211 -6.73 25.48 46.30
CA GLY A 211 -7.46 26.51 45.55
C GLY A 211 -8.19 25.97 44.33
N ALA A 212 -9.47 25.62 44.47
CA ALA A 212 -10.34 25.30 43.34
C ALA A 212 -10.89 26.58 42.70
N PRO A 213 -10.86 26.67 41.36
CA PRO A 213 -12.00 27.21 40.63
C PRO A 213 -12.58 26.12 39.72
N ALA A 214 -13.91 26.09 39.63
CA ALA A 214 -14.66 25.17 38.79
C ALA A 214 -14.24 25.32 37.32
N VAL A 215 -13.40 24.39 36.85
CA VAL A 215 -13.05 24.25 35.44
C VAL A 215 -14.19 23.50 34.76
N THR A 216 -14.91 24.23 33.93
CA THR A 216 -15.86 23.73 32.93
C THR A 216 -15.28 22.50 32.23
N GLN A 217 -15.95 21.37 32.36
CA GLN A 217 -15.59 20.11 31.69
C GLN A 217 -15.31 20.39 30.21
N PRO A 218 -14.11 20.06 29.68
CA PRO A 218 -13.83 20.20 28.27
C PRO A 218 -14.77 19.31 27.45
N LYS A 219 -15.38 19.90 26.44
CA LYS A 219 -16.17 19.26 25.38
C LYS A 219 -15.50 17.95 24.92
N PRO A 220 -16.26 16.85 24.67
CA PRO A 220 -15.68 15.54 24.38
C PRO A 220 -14.67 15.57 23.23
N GLN A 221 -13.45 15.09 23.49
CA GLN A 221 -12.40 14.98 22.47
C GLN A 221 -12.81 13.94 21.40
N PRO A 222 -12.62 14.23 20.09
CA PRO A 222 -12.76 13.21 19.05
C PRO A 222 -11.60 12.21 19.17
N GLY A 223 -11.86 10.97 19.62
CA GLY A 223 -10.78 9.99 19.70
C GLY A 223 -10.98 8.67 20.44
N THR A 224 -12.12 8.37 21.07
CA THR A 224 -12.34 7.00 21.59
C THR A 224 -12.58 6.06 20.41
N PRO A 225 -11.77 4.99 20.21
CA PRO A 225 -12.08 3.98 19.21
C PRO A 225 -13.49 3.44 19.53
N PRO A 226 -14.40 3.37 18.54
CA PRO A 226 -15.69 2.75 18.76
C PRO A 226 -15.55 1.41 19.50
N ALA A 227 -16.42 1.15 20.49
CA ALA A 227 -16.31 0.03 21.43
C ALA A 227 -16.07 -1.34 20.76
N ILE A 228 -16.54 -1.49 19.51
CA ILE A 228 -16.33 -2.69 18.68
C ILE A 228 -14.83 -2.93 18.40
N TYR A 229 -14.04 -1.89 18.08
CA TYR A 229 -12.61 -2.06 17.78
C TYR A 229 -11.80 -2.49 19.00
N ALA A 230 -12.19 -2.06 20.21
CA ALA A 230 -11.54 -2.48 21.44
C ALA A 230 -11.71 -3.99 21.70
N ARG A 231 -12.80 -4.57 21.17
CA ARG A 231 -13.13 -6.00 21.27
C ARG A 231 -12.72 -6.79 20.02
N TRP A 232 -12.13 -6.15 19.02
CA TRP A 232 -11.76 -6.83 17.77
C TRP A 232 -10.49 -7.69 17.93
N PRO A 233 -10.44 -8.89 17.33
CA PRO A 233 -11.53 -9.57 16.65
C PRO A 233 -12.57 -10.10 17.65
N LEU A 234 -13.85 -10.10 17.26
CA LEU A 234 -14.91 -10.64 18.11
C LEU A 234 -14.72 -12.16 18.29
N ALA A 235 -14.88 -12.65 19.52
CA ALA A 235 -14.62 -14.04 19.87
C ALA A 235 -15.71 -15.00 19.36
N GLY A 236 -15.30 -16.19 18.90
CA GLY A 236 -16.19 -17.24 18.41
C GLY A 236 -16.80 -16.95 17.04
N ARG A 237 -17.79 -17.75 16.64
CA ARG A 237 -18.67 -17.49 15.50
C ARG A 237 -20.08 -17.25 16.02
N HIS A 238 -20.89 -16.49 15.28
CA HIS A 238 -22.30 -16.34 15.59
C HIS A 238 -23.04 -17.69 15.43
N ALA A 239 -23.94 -18.03 16.36
CA ALA A 239 -24.65 -19.33 16.35
C ALA A 239 -25.43 -19.57 15.05
N LEU A 240 -26.08 -18.52 14.53
CA LEU A 240 -26.80 -18.58 13.26
C LEU A 240 -25.93 -19.01 12.06
N ALA A 241 -24.60 -18.93 12.14
CA ALA A 241 -23.73 -19.47 11.09
C ALA A 241 -23.83 -20.99 10.93
N SER A 242 -24.50 -21.72 11.84
CA SER A 242 -24.72 -23.16 11.75
C SER A 242 -26.14 -23.61 12.07
N THR A 243 -27.01 -22.75 12.62
CA THR A 243 -28.34 -23.14 13.10
C THR A 243 -29.50 -22.68 12.22
N VAL A 244 -29.24 -21.90 11.16
CA VAL A 244 -30.30 -21.47 10.24
C VAL A 244 -30.86 -22.67 9.48
N PRO A 245 -32.18 -22.95 9.55
CA PRO A 245 -32.78 -24.08 8.85
C PRO A 245 -32.90 -23.81 7.34
N SER A 246 -32.89 -24.87 6.53
CA SER A 246 -33.01 -24.76 5.06
C SER A 246 -34.30 -24.07 4.59
N SER A 247 -35.38 -24.14 5.38
CA SER A 247 -36.62 -23.42 5.10
C SER A 247 -36.46 -21.89 5.13
N ALA A 248 -35.51 -21.40 5.92
CA ALA A 248 -35.16 -19.98 6.00
C ALA A 248 -34.21 -19.54 4.88
N THR A 249 -33.57 -20.44 4.14
CA THR A 249 -32.60 -20.09 3.08
C THR A 249 -33.20 -20.08 1.68
N THR A 250 -34.53 -20.13 1.56
CA THR A 250 -35.27 -20.18 0.29
C THR A 250 -35.18 -18.89 -0.52
N SER A 251 -35.04 -17.74 0.15
CA SER A 251 -34.87 -16.43 -0.48
C SER A 251 -34.09 -15.49 0.44
N VAL A 252 -33.55 -14.42 -0.13
CA VAL A 252 -32.83 -13.38 0.65
C VAL A 252 -33.74 -12.79 1.72
N LYS A 253 -35.01 -12.54 1.37
CA LYS A 253 -36.04 -12.04 2.29
C LYS A 253 -36.32 -13.00 3.44
N ALA A 254 -36.51 -14.29 3.15
CA ALA A 254 -36.75 -15.30 4.19
C ALA A 254 -35.56 -15.43 5.16
N LEU A 255 -34.34 -15.43 4.62
CA LEU A 255 -33.12 -15.52 5.42
C LEU A 255 -32.93 -14.27 6.29
N GLY A 256 -33.12 -13.08 5.70
CA GLY A 256 -33.08 -11.82 6.41
C GLY A 256 -34.11 -11.74 7.53
N ALA A 257 -35.36 -12.14 7.27
CA ALA A 257 -36.41 -12.20 8.29
C ALA A 257 -36.05 -13.13 9.45
N TYR A 258 -35.53 -14.33 9.14
CA TYR A 258 -35.10 -15.29 10.16
C TYR A 258 -33.95 -14.73 11.01
N ILE A 259 -32.93 -14.13 10.38
CA ILE A 259 -31.82 -13.49 11.10
C ILE A 259 -32.36 -12.37 12.00
N LYS A 260 -33.23 -11.51 11.48
CA LYS A 260 -33.80 -10.38 12.24
C LYS A 260 -34.56 -10.84 13.48
N ALA A 261 -35.32 -11.93 13.38
CA ALA A 261 -36.08 -12.50 14.49
C ALA A 261 -35.20 -13.16 15.56
N ASN A 262 -34.00 -13.64 15.19
CA ASN A 262 -33.10 -14.41 16.07
C ASN A 262 -31.83 -13.65 16.45
N THR A 263 -31.81 -12.33 16.36
CA THR A 263 -30.67 -11.47 16.73
C THR A 263 -31.12 -10.21 17.45
N GLN A 264 -30.25 -9.68 18.31
CA GLN A 264 -30.55 -8.49 19.12
C GLN A 264 -29.59 -7.34 18.82
N GLY A 265 -30.14 -6.26 18.25
CA GLY A 265 -29.38 -5.06 17.92
C GLY A 265 -28.57 -5.15 16.63
N GLU A 266 -28.00 -4.02 16.23
CA GLU A 266 -27.37 -3.87 14.91
C GLU A 266 -26.06 -4.67 14.76
N LEU A 267 -25.24 -4.71 15.80
CA LEU A 267 -23.97 -5.45 15.80
C LEU A 267 -24.20 -6.95 15.64
N ASP A 268 -25.18 -7.49 16.36
CA ASP A 268 -25.50 -8.92 16.37
C ASP A 268 -26.03 -9.35 15.00
N ARG A 269 -26.96 -8.58 14.43
CA ARG A 269 -27.46 -8.74 13.04
C ARG A 269 -26.33 -8.73 12.01
N ALA A 270 -25.48 -7.70 12.05
CA ALA A 270 -24.37 -7.55 11.10
C ALA A 270 -23.41 -8.75 11.17
N ARG A 271 -23.10 -9.20 12.40
CA ARG A 271 -22.22 -10.34 12.63
C ARG A 271 -22.87 -11.66 12.19
N ALA A 272 -24.15 -11.87 12.46
CA ALA A 272 -24.89 -13.04 12.02
C ALA A 272 -24.86 -13.18 10.49
N ILE A 273 -25.11 -12.08 9.77
CA ILE A 273 -25.02 -12.06 8.30
C ILE A 273 -23.60 -12.38 7.84
N HIS A 274 -22.59 -11.72 8.43
CA HIS A 274 -21.19 -11.94 8.07
C HIS A 274 -20.79 -13.42 8.20
N ASP A 275 -20.98 -13.98 9.40
CA ASP A 275 -20.52 -15.33 9.72
C ASP A 275 -21.34 -16.37 8.93
N TRP A 276 -22.63 -16.14 8.67
CA TRP A 276 -23.45 -17.00 7.84
C TRP A 276 -22.96 -17.00 6.38
N VAL A 277 -22.76 -15.83 5.77
CA VAL A 277 -22.29 -15.73 4.38
C VAL A 277 -20.91 -16.38 4.23
N ALA A 278 -19.98 -16.10 5.15
CA ALA A 278 -18.64 -16.67 5.12
C ALA A 278 -18.64 -18.21 5.29
N ALA A 279 -19.61 -18.76 6.04
CA ALA A 279 -19.74 -20.20 6.23
C ALA A 279 -20.38 -20.92 5.04
N HIS A 280 -21.38 -20.31 4.37
CA HIS A 280 -22.23 -21.03 3.42
C HIS A 280 -21.87 -20.80 1.96
N ILE A 281 -21.28 -19.65 1.61
CA ILE A 281 -20.93 -19.38 0.22
C ILE A 281 -19.55 -19.97 -0.10
N ARG A 282 -19.42 -20.59 -1.28
CA ARG A 282 -18.16 -21.09 -1.85
C ARG A 282 -17.59 -20.10 -2.83
N TYR A 283 -16.27 -19.88 -2.78
CA TYR A 283 -15.63 -19.02 -3.76
C TYR A 283 -15.58 -19.70 -5.14
N ASP A 284 -16.01 -19.01 -6.18
CA ASP A 284 -15.97 -19.52 -7.56
C ASP A 284 -14.57 -19.34 -8.17
N ALA A 285 -13.64 -20.19 -7.76
CA ALA A 285 -12.26 -20.17 -8.23
C ALA A 285 -12.13 -20.51 -9.74
N VAL A 286 -13.05 -21.31 -10.29
CA VAL A 286 -13.11 -21.61 -11.72
C VAL A 286 -13.53 -20.38 -12.52
N ALA A 287 -14.60 -19.69 -12.11
CA ALA A 287 -15.02 -18.44 -12.74
C ALA A 287 -13.95 -17.34 -12.64
N LEU A 288 -13.25 -17.28 -11.50
CA LEU A 288 -12.11 -16.38 -11.32
C LEU A 288 -10.98 -16.69 -12.30
N ALA A 289 -10.55 -17.95 -12.39
CA ALA A 289 -9.47 -18.35 -13.29
C ALA A 289 -9.83 -18.11 -14.77
N ALA A 290 -11.09 -18.34 -15.15
CA ALA A 290 -11.60 -18.11 -16.50
C ALA A 290 -11.90 -16.62 -16.80
N ASN A 291 -11.90 -15.75 -15.79
CA ASN A 291 -12.38 -14.37 -15.87
C ASN A 291 -13.79 -14.25 -16.50
N LYS A 292 -14.66 -15.23 -16.22
CA LYS A 292 -16.04 -15.32 -16.73
C LYS A 292 -16.97 -15.57 -15.55
N PHE A 293 -17.62 -14.51 -15.08
CA PHE A 293 -18.43 -14.55 -13.87
C PHE A 293 -19.90 -14.81 -14.19
N PRO A 294 -20.53 -15.87 -13.63
CA PRO A 294 -21.99 -16.00 -13.59
C PRO A 294 -22.65 -14.79 -12.92
N PRO A 295 -23.99 -14.65 -12.97
CA PRO A 295 -24.68 -13.59 -12.24
C PRO A 295 -24.26 -13.54 -10.76
N GLN A 296 -23.90 -12.34 -10.29
CA GLN A 296 -23.42 -12.09 -8.93
C GLN A 296 -24.48 -11.36 -8.07
N ASP A 297 -25.76 -11.42 -8.46
CA ASP A 297 -26.85 -10.91 -7.65
C ASP A 297 -27.11 -11.79 -6.41
N ALA A 298 -27.67 -11.20 -5.36
CA ALA A 298 -27.84 -11.86 -4.07
C ALA A 298 -28.71 -13.13 -4.15
N ALA A 299 -29.76 -13.12 -4.98
CA ALA A 299 -30.65 -14.27 -5.14
C ALA A 299 -29.94 -15.45 -5.81
N THR A 300 -29.17 -15.20 -6.88
CA THR A 300 -28.37 -16.23 -7.54
C THR A 300 -27.27 -16.77 -6.63
N VAL A 301 -26.55 -15.91 -5.91
CA VAL A 301 -25.47 -16.35 -5.01
C VAL A 301 -26.03 -17.17 -3.85
N LEU A 302 -27.16 -16.76 -3.27
CA LEU A 302 -27.84 -17.53 -2.22
C LEU A 302 -28.29 -18.90 -2.73
N ARG A 303 -28.98 -18.93 -3.87
CA ARG A 303 -29.52 -20.17 -4.48
C ARG A 303 -28.41 -21.17 -4.85
N THR A 304 -27.31 -20.68 -5.40
CA THR A 304 -26.20 -21.53 -5.87
C THR A 304 -25.18 -21.84 -4.79
N GLY A 305 -25.19 -21.09 -3.68
CA GLY A 305 -24.15 -21.15 -2.65
C GLY A 305 -22.75 -20.81 -3.17
N LYS A 306 -22.63 -20.08 -4.29
CA LYS A 306 -21.37 -19.87 -5.00
C LYS A 306 -21.26 -18.45 -5.55
N GLY A 307 -20.08 -17.85 -5.47
CA GLY A 307 -19.82 -16.52 -6.04
C GLY A 307 -18.35 -16.11 -5.98
N VAL A 308 -18.02 -15.00 -6.63
CA VAL A 308 -16.74 -14.28 -6.41
C VAL A 308 -16.97 -13.10 -5.46
N CYS A 309 -15.95 -12.30 -5.15
CA CYS A 309 -16.04 -11.23 -4.14
C CYS A 309 -17.25 -10.30 -4.33
N ALA A 310 -17.63 -9.98 -5.57
CA ALA A 310 -18.84 -9.23 -5.87
C ALA A 310 -20.12 -9.90 -5.36
N GLY A 311 -20.27 -11.20 -5.56
CA GLY A 311 -21.45 -11.96 -5.13
C GLY A 311 -21.58 -12.05 -3.61
N TYR A 312 -20.45 -12.26 -2.91
CA TYR A 312 -20.41 -12.21 -1.44
C TYR A 312 -20.84 -10.84 -0.93
N ALA A 313 -20.24 -9.77 -1.46
CA ALA A 313 -20.52 -8.42 -1.00
C ALA A 313 -21.96 -7.97 -1.32
N LYS A 314 -22.53 -8.43 -2.44
CA LYS A 314 -23.94 -8.19 -2.79
C LYS A 314 -24.91 -8.97 -1.91
N LEU A 315 -24.61 -10.23 -1.60
CA LEU A 315 -25.44 -11.01 -0.69
C LEU A 315 -25.43 -10.42 0.72
N TYR A 316 -24.26 -10.04 1.24
CA TYR A 316 -24.15 -9.35 2.53
C TYR A 316 -24.97 -8.06 2.55
N ALA A 317 -24.86 -7.22 1.52
CA ALA A 317 -25.60 -5.96 1.44
C ALA A 317 -27.12 -6.16 1.35
N ALA A 318 -27.58 -7.16 0.58
CA ALA A 318 -29.00 -7.46 0.46
C ALA A 318 -29.58 -7.99 1.78
N LEU A 319 -28.87 -8.89 2.47
CA LEU A 319 -29.27 -9.36 3.80
C LEU A 319 -29.26 -8.24 4.84
N ALA A 320 -28.27 -7.34 4.79
CA ALA A 320 -28.21 -6.16 5.65
C ALA A 320 -29.46 -5.29 5.47
N GLN A 321 -29.90 -5.07 4.22
CA GLN A 321 -31.12 -4.34 3.93
C GLN A 321 -32.36 -5.01 4.54
N GLU A 322 -32.51 -6.32 4.42
CA GLU A 322 -33.66 -7.07 4.99
C GLU A 322 -33.75 -6.96 6.52
N VAL A 323 -32.60 -6.89 7.21
CA VAL A 323 -32.55 -6.74 8.67
C VAL A 323 -32.59 -5.27 9.14
N GLY A 324 -32.74 -4.32 8.21
CA GLY A 324 -32.80 -2.88 8.50
C GLY A 324 -31.43 -2.22 8.76
N LEU A 325 -30.33 -2.83 8.32
CA LEU A 325 -28.99 -2.27 8.38
C LEU A 325 -28.64 -1.54 7.08
N GLU A 326 -27.85 -0.48 7.23
CA GLU A 326 -27.27 0.22 6.08
C GLU A 326 -25.92 -0.43 5.72
N ALA A 327 -25.81 -1.02 4.54
CA ALA A 327 -24.56 -1.55 4.01
C ALA A 327 -24.25 -1.00 2.63
N ARG A 328 -22.97 -0.83 2.34
CA ARG A 328 -22.43 -0.23 1.11
C ARG A 328 -21.52 -1.22 0.44
N TYR A 329 -21.70 -1.37 -0.87
CA TYR A 329 -20.79 -2.13 -1.72
C TYR A 329 -19.58 -1.27 -2.04
N VAL A 330 -18.39 -1.72 -1.66
CA VAL A 330 -17.13 -0.99 -1.82
C VAL A 330 -16.23 -1.75 -2.78
N VAL A 331 -15.65 -1.03 -3.73
CA VAL A 331 -14.69 -1.56 -4.69
C VAL A 331 -13.32 -0.94 -4.49
N GLY A 332 -12.29 -1.73 -4.80
CA GLY A 332 -10.90 -1.30 -4.65
C GLY A 332 -9.92 -2.37 -5.07
N HIS A 333 -8.70 -2.26 -4.56
CA HIS A 333 -7.60 -3.14 -4.89
C HIS A 333 -7.05 -3.73 -3.61
N VAL A 334 -6.65 -4.99 -3.67
CA VAL A 334 -6.02 -5.68 -2.55
C VAL A 334 -4.57 -6.02 -2.86
N ARG A 335 -3.74 -6.15 -1.82
CA ARG A 335 -2.38 -6.67 -1.98
C ARG A 335 -2.42 -8.19 -1.97
N LYS A 336 -1.57 -8.82 -2.79
CA LYS A 336 -1.48 -10.28 -2.87
C LYS A 336 -1.09 -10.86 -1.51
N ARG A 337 -1.77 -11.95 -1.10
CA ARG A 337 -1.55 -12.63 0.20
C ARG A 337 -0.17 -13.28 0.36
N ASP A 338 0.66 -13.28 -0.68
CA ASP A 338 1.99 -13.89 -0.72
C ASP A 338 3.13 -12.97 -0.23
N GLY A 339 2.81 -11.78 0.29
CA GLY A 339 3.80 -10.82 0.76
C GLY A 339 4.59 -10.12 -0.36
N GLY A 340 4.12 -10.24 -1.61
CA GLY A 340 4.68 -9.53 -2.75
C GLY A 340 4.50 -8.01 -2.65
N VAL A 341 5.47 -7.28 -3.19
CA VAL A 341 5.44 -5.80 -3.30
C VAL A 341 4.88 -5.30 -4.63
N ASN A 342 4.57 -6.22 -5.55
CA ASN A 342 4.06 -5.87 -6.86
C ASN A 342 2.57 -5.53 -6.79
N LEU A 343 2.22 -4.38 -7.36
CA LEU A 343 0.85 -3.88 -7.49
C LEU A 343 0.03 -4.55 -8.59
N GLU A 344 0.60 -5.52 -9.31
CA GLU A 344 -0.12 -6.28 -10.34
C GLU A 344 -1.50 -6.76 -9.86
N ASP A 345 -2.50 -6.40 -10.67
CA ASP A 345 -3.90 -6.22 -10.32
C ASP A 345 -4.53 -7.36 -9.52
N ALA A 346 -5.11 -6.98 -8.38
CA ALA A 346 -6.10 -7.76 -7.66
C ALA A 346 -7.26 -6.83 -7.30
N GLY A 347 -8.10 -6.51 -8.29
CA GLY A 347 -9.38 -5.86 -8.05
C GLY A 347 -10.18 -6.69 -7.04
N HIS A 348 -10.94 -6.03 -6.18
CA HIS A 348 -11.71 -6.69 -5.13
C HIS A 348 -12.98 -5.90 -4.79
N ALA A 349 -13.92 -6.58 -4.13
CA ALA A 349 -15.15 -5.99 -3.65
C ALA A 349 -15.47 -6.50 -2.23
N TRP A 350 -15.93 -5.59 -1.38
CA TRP A 350 -16.26 -5.86 0.02
C TRP A 350 -17.39 -4.91 0.47
N ASN A 351 -17.66 -4.82 1.78
CA ASN A 351 -18.69 -3.95 2.32
C ASN A 351 -18.19 -2.95 3.36
N ALA A 352 -18.89 -1.84 3.49
CA ALA A 352 -18.96 -1.06 4.71
C ALA A 352 -20.37 -1.16 5.29
N VAL A 353 -20.51 -1.37 6.60
CA VAL A 353 -21.82 -1.48 7.29
C VAL A 353 -21.92 -0.43 8.38
N ARG A 354 -23.09 0.18 8.53
CA ARG A 354 -23.37 1.13 9.59
C ARG A 354 -23.95 0.39 10.80
N ILE A 355 -23.29 0.53 11.95
CA ILE A 355 -23.67 -0.06 13.23
C ILE A 355 -23.61 1.05 14.28
N ASN A 356 -24.71 1.30 14.98
CA ASN A 356 -24.86 2.33 16.00
C ASN A 356 -24.34 3.70 15.54
N LYS A 357 -24.72 4.10 14.31
CA LYS A 357 -24.31 5.36 13.65
C LYS A 357 -22.83 5.47 13.23
N HIS A 358 -22.03 4.40 13.35
CA HIS A 358 -20.65 4.34 12.88
C HIS A 358 -20.49 3.33 11.73
N TRP A 359 -19.62 3.63 10.78
CA TRP A 359 -19.29 2.77 9.65
C TRP A 359 -18.15 1.80 10.02
N TYR A 360 -18.27 0.55 9.59
CA TYR A 360 -17.30 -0.51 9.80
C TYR A 360 -17.03 -1.25 8.51
N LEU A 361 -15.76 -1.61 8.27
CA LEU A 361 -15.35 -2.39 7.10
C LEU A 361 -15.60 -3.87 7.35
N VAL A 362 -16.12 -4.56 6.34
CA VAL A 362 -16.48 -5.98 6.37
C VAL A 362 -16.06 -6.64 5.07
N ASP A 363 -15.33 -7.75 5.14
CA ASP A 363 -15.05 -8.60 3.98
C ASP A 363 -15.35 -10.08 4.30
N THR A 364 -16.56 -10.50 3.94
CA THR A 364 -17.01 -11.89 4.06
C THR A 364 -16.24 -12.86 3.17
N THR A 365 -15.72 -12.40 2.02
CA THR A 365 -15.00 -13.26 1.08
C THR A 365 -13.67 -13.70 1.67
N TRP A 366 -12.93 -12.76 2.25
CA TRP A 366 -11.62 -13.06 2.80
C TRP A 366 -11.68 -13.83 4.11
N ASP A 367 -12.80 -13.72 4.84
CA ASP A 367 -13.11 -14.53 6.01
C ASP A 367 -13.70 -15.91 5.67
N ALA A 368 -14.19 -16.16 4.45
CA ALA A 368 -14.73 -17.47 4.05
C ALA A 368 -13.64 -18.54 3.84
N GLY A 369 -12.45 -18.16 3.35
CA GLY A 369 -11.36 -19.09 3.11
C GLY A 369 -10.28 -18.60 2.14
N PHE A 370 -9.73 -19.52 1.36
CA PHE A 370 -8.68 -19.24 0.38
C PHE A 370 -8.80 -20.12 -0.86
N VAL A 371 -8.16 -19.68 -1.93
CA VAL A 371 -8.12 -20.37 -3.23
C VAL A 371 -6.71 -20.85 -3.52
N HIS A 372 -6.58 -22.08 -4.01
CA HIS A 372 -5.36 -22.63 -4.56
C HIS A 372 -5.65 -23.18 -5.96
N GLY A 373 -5.09 -22.54 -7.00
CA GLY A 373 -5.46 -22.84 -8.38
C GLY A 373 -6.95 -22.58 -8.61
N THR A 374 -7.68 -23.62 -9.02
CA THR A 374 -9.14 -23.59 -9.25
C THR A 374 -9.95 -24.15 -8.07
N GLU A 375 -9.30 -24.46 -6.94
CA GLU A 375 -9.93 -25.04 -5.77
C GLU A 375 -10.13 -24.01 -4.66
N PHE A 376 -11.33 -24.02 -4.05
CA PHE A 376 -11.64 -23.23 -2.86
C PHE A 376 -11.63 -24.11 -1.62
N THR A 377 -10.78 -23.74 -0.65
CA THR A 377 -10.75 -24.33 0.68
C THR A 377 -11.40 -23.37 1.68
N ARG A 378 -12.48 -23.83 2.30
CA ARG A 378 -13.19 -23.07 3.34
C ARG A 378 -12.34 -23.03 4.62
N SER A 379 -12.19 -21.84 5.18
CA SER A 379 -11.49 -21.59 6.43
C SER A 379 -12.13 -20.36 7.08
N VAL A 380 -13.32 -20.55 7.64
CA VAL A 380 -14.15 -19.45 8.18
C VAL A 380 -13.48 -18.76 9.36
N ARG A 381 -13.37 -17.43 9.27
CA ARG A 381 -12.79 -16.51 10.25
C ARG A 381 -13.72 -15.31 10.44
N SER A 382 -13.34 -14.42 11.34
CA SER A 382 -14.05 -13.15 11.59
C SER A 382 -13.06 -11.99 11.77
N VAL A 383 -11.90 -12.06 11.09
CA VAL A 383 -10.86 -11.03 11.22
C VAL A 383 -11.07 -9.87 10.25
N TYR A 384 -11.89 -10.02 9.22
CA TYR A 384 -12.32 -8.92 8.36
C TYR A 384 -13.68 -8.35 8.74
N PHE A 385 -14.41 -8.95 9.69
CA PHE A 385 -15.59 -8.32 10.29
C PHE A 385 -15.20 -7.18 11.24
N ALA A 386 -15.62 -5.96 10.91
CA ALA A 386 -15.38 -4.75 11.69
C ALA A 386 -13.90 -4.55 12.07
N ALA A 387 -12.98 -4.92 11.17
CA ALA A 387 -11.56 -4.71 11.40
C ALA A 387 -11.23 -3.23 11.53
N PRO A 388 -10.33 -2.84 12.46
CA PRO A 388 -9.89 -1.46 12.56
C PRO A 388 -9.40 -0.93 11.21
N PRO A 389 -9.73 0.32 10.81
CA PRO A 389 -9.33 0.89 9.53
C PRO A 389 -7.82 0.79 9.22
N ALA A 390 -6.97 0.97 10.23
CA ALA A 390 -5.52 0.84 10.09
C ALA A 390 -5.05 -0.61 9.84
N VAL A 391 -5.86 -1.60 10.23
CA VAL A 391 -5.60 -3.03 10.02
C VAL A 391 -6.18 -3.49 8.67
N PHE A 392 -7.41 -3.11 8.35
CA PHE A 392 -8.04 -3.40 7.04
C PHE A 392 -7.27 -2.75 5.89
N GLY A 393 -6.78 -1.51 6.11
CA GLY A 393 -5.98 -0.75 5.15
C GLY A 393 -4.54 -1.26 4.95
N THR A 394 -4.16 -2.38 5.55
CA THR A 394 -2.83 -3.02 5.31
C THR A 394 -2.82 -3.82 4.01
N ASP A 395 -3.97 -4.34 3.61
CA ASP A 395 -4.15 -5.14 2.42
C ASP A 395 -5.35 -4.72 1.55
N HIS A 396 -6.25 -3.84 1.99
CA HIS A 396 -7.36 -3.28 1.19
C HIS A 396 -7.22 -1.78 0.92
N PHE A 397 -7.32 -1.38 -0.35
CA PHE A 397 -7.28 0.02 -0.78
C PHE A 397 -8.50 0.36 -1.65
N PRO A 398 -9.51 1.10 -1.13
CA PRO A 398 -10.72 1.45 -1.88
C PRO A 398 -10.42 2.42 -3.03
N GLU A 399 -11.27 2.43 -4.05
CA GLU A 399 -11.21 3.44 -5.12
C GLU A 399 -11.60 4.83 -4.61
N ASP A 400 -12.60 4.93 -3.74
CA ASP A 400 -12.93 6.15 -3.02
C ASP A 400 -12.21 6.16 -1.66
N ALA A 401 -11.31 7.13 -1.47
CA ALA A 401 -10.48 7.25 -0.28
C ALA A 401 -11.28 7.41 1.02
N ARG A 402 -12.54 7.87 0.96
CA ARG A 402 -13.41 7.99 2.13
C ARG A 402 -13.75 6.65 2.76
N TRP A 403 -13.81 5.58 1.97
CA TRP A 403 -14.00 4.21 2.46
C TRP A 403 -12.77 3.63 3.18
N GLN A 404 -11.67 4.37 3.27
CA GLN A 404 -10.60 3.99 4.19
C GLN A 404 -11.02 4.16 5.65
N LEU A 405 -12.05 4.98 5.95
CA LEU A 405 -12.52 5.29 7.31
C LEU A 405 -11.38 5.78 8.24
N ARG A 406 -10.47 6.58 7.67
CA ARG A 406 -9.33 7.15 8.39
C ARG A 406 -9.42 8.67 8.41
N ALA A 407 -9.01 9.25 9.53
CA ALA A 407 -8.88 10.70 9.68
C ALA A 407 -7.91 11.28 8.63
N LYS A 408 -6.84 10.55 8.34
CA LYS A 408 -5.93 10.83 7.24
C LYS A 408 -5.88 9.58 6.34
N PRO A 409 -6.64 9.57 5.22
CA PRO A 409 -6.54 8.49 4.23
C PRO A 409 -5.11 8.36 3.72
N LEU A 410 -4.70 7.12 3.46
CA LEU A 410 -3.42 6.81 2.85
C LEU A 410 -3.42 7.23 1.39
N THR A 411 -2.30 7.79 0.94
CA THR A 411 -1.99 7.78 -0.49
C THR A 411 -1.69 6.35 -0.94
N ARG A 412 -1.83 6.07 -2.23
CA ARG A 412 -1.50 4.73 -2.76
C ARG A 412 -0.03 4.36 -2.56
N ALA A 413 0.85 5.34 -2.64
CA ALA A 413 2.27 5.18 -2.39
C ALA A 413 2.53 4.88 -0.90
N GLU A 414 1.83 5.54 0.03
CA GLU A 414 1.86 5.16 1.45
C GLU A 414 1.33 3.74 1.68
N PHE A 415 0.25 3.33 1.02
CA PHE A 415 -0.31 1.98 1.12
C PHE A 415 0.69 0.89 0.72
N VAL A 416 1.36 1.02 -0.43
CA VAL A 416 2.35 0.02 -0.87
C VAL A 416 3.62 0.02 -0.05
N ARG A 417 3.98 1.15 0.58
CA ARG A 417 5.14 1.30 1.46
C ARG A 417 4.99 0.59 2.81
N GLN A 418 3.81 0.08 3.15
CA GLN A 418 3.61 -0.60 4.43
C GLN A 418 4.09 -2.04 4.40
N PRO A 419 4.58 -2.58 5.53
CA PRO A 419 4.73 -4.02 5.69
C PRO A 419 3.45 -4.77 5.29
N MET A 420 3.60 -5.96 4.72
CA MET A 420 2.45 -6.80 4.37
C MET A 420 2.15 -7.77 5.51
N MET A 421 1.37 -7.32 6.49
CA MET A 421 0.85 -8.17 7.57
C MET A 421 -0.67 -8.17 7.47
N ARG A 422 -1.26 -9.36 7.36
CA ARG A 422 -2.72 -9.56 7.24
C ARG A 422 -3.41 -9.27 8.57
N PRO A 423 -4.70 -8.89 8.58
CA PRO A 423 -5.52 -8.80 9.79
C PRO A 423 -5.37 -9.95 10.81
N SER A 424 -5.22 -11.20 10.36
CA SER A 424 -4.93 -12.34 11.25
C SER A 424 -3.68 -12.16 12.14
N PHE A 425 -2.65 -11.47 11.66
CA PHE A 425 -1.44 -11.13 12.42
C PHE A 425 -1.77 -10.23 13.61
N TYR A 426 -2.49 -9.14 13.36
CA TYR A 426 -2.91 -8.19 14.40
C TYR A 426 -3.95 -8.78 15.34
N ALA A 427 -4.87 -9.59 14.81
CA ALA A 427 -5.84 -10.36 15.58
C ALA A 427 -5.17 -11.32 16.58
N ALA A 428 -3.99 -11.84 16.26
CA ALA A 428 -3.18 -12.65 17.16
C ALA A 428 -2.46 -11.83 18.25
N GLY A 429 -2.56 -10.50 18.23
CA GLY A 429 -1.88 -9.60 19.16
C GLY A 429 -0.43 -9.28 18.77
N LEU A 430 0.00 -9.70 17.57
CA LEU A 430 1.36 -9.47 17.09
C LEU A 430 1.53 -8.03 16.57
N ARG A 431 2.75 -7.49 16.70
CA ARG A 431 3.16 -6.25 16.03
C ARG A 431 4.55 -6.41 15.43
N LEU A 432 4.72 -5.96 14.19
CA LEU A 432 6.02 -5.92 13.54
C LEU A 432 6.79 -4.67 13.97
N ARG A 433 7.96 -4.86 14.59
CA ARG A 433 8.87 -3.76 14.95
C ARG A 433 9.84 -3.45 13.82
N SER A 434 10.39 -4.48 13.20
CA SER A 434 11.32 -4.35 12.08
C SER A 434 11.26 -5.59 11.18
N PRO A 435 11.35 -5.44 9.85
CA PRO A 435 11.45 -4.18 9.11
C PRO A 435 10.09 -3.47 8.97
N GLN A 436 10.09 -2.14 8.94
CA GLN A 436 8.88 -1.33 8.74
C GLN A 436 8.58 -1.07 7.25
N ARG A 437 9.02 -1.96 6.37
CA ARG A 437 8.95 -1.81 4.92
C ARG A 437 8.55 -3.13 4.27
N PRO A 438 7.92 -3.09 3.09
CA PRO A 438 7.50 -4.28 2.37
C PRO A 438 8.68 -5.00 1.70
N GLN A 439 9.76 -4.28 1.39
CA GLN A 439 10.97 -4.81 0.76
C GLN A 439 12.24 -4.26 1.42
N VAL A 440 13.19 -5.15 1.67
CA VAL A 440 14.49 -4.83 2.27
C VAL A 440 15.65 -5.40 1.45
N THR A 441 16.83 -4.81 1.61
CA THR A 441 18.08 -5.35 1.05
C THR A 441 18.97 -5.79 2.21
N VAL A 442 19.55 -6.98 2.10
CA VAL A 442 20.42 -7.57 3.13
C VAL A 442 21.65 -8.21 2.50
N ALA A 443 22.69 -8.42 3.30
CA ALA A 443 23.92 -9.10 2.88
C ALA A 443 23.68 -10.61 2.68
N SER A 444 23.24 -11.27 3.74
CA SER A 444 23.07 -12.73 3.81
C SER A 444 21.96 -13.16 4.77
N SER A 445 21.50 -12.30 5.69
CA SER A 445 20.45 -12.63 6.65
C SER A 445 19.43 -11.53 6.86
N LEU A 446 18.19 -11.90 7.17
CA LEU A 446 17.14 -11.00 7.64
C LEU A 446 16.76 -11.35 9.07
N ARG A 447 16.69 -10.35 9.95
CA ARG A 447 16.05 -10.46 11.26
C ARG A 447 14.71 -9.71 11.29
N LEU A 448 13.62 -10.44 11.50
CA LEU A 448 12.32 -9.88 11.86
C LEU A 448 12.26 -9.71 13.37
N SER A 449 11.89 -8.51 13.83
CA SER A 449 11.65 -8.22 15.25
C SER A 449 10.15 -8.00 15.46
N LEU A 450 9.57 -8.75 16.38
CA LEU A 450 8.14 -8.81 16.63
C LEU A 450 7.86 -8.54 18.11
N HIS A 451 6.77 -7.83 18.39
CA HIS A 451 6.13 -7.87 19.70
C HIS A 451 5.09 -8.99 19.68
N ASN A 452 5.23 -9.94 20.61
CA ASN A 452 4.43 -11.15 20.73
C ASN A 452 3.98 -11.35 22.18
N PRO A 453 3.08 -10.50 22.70
CA PRO A 453 2.68 -10.52 24.11
C PRO A 453 1.88 -11.76 24.50
N ARG A 454 1.31 -12.49 23.53
CA ARG A 454 0.49 -13.68 23.75
C ARG A 454 1.24 -15.00 23.54
N GLY A 455 2.55 -14.95 23.32
CA GLY A 455 3.37 -16.15 23.12
C GLY A 455 2.94 -17.02 21.93
N VAL A 456 2.42 -16.41 20.86
CA VAL A 456 1.95 -17.12 19.67
C VAL A 456 3.14 -17.81 19.00
N PHE A 457 2.97 -19.08 18.60
CA PHE A 457 4.01 -19.85 17.94
C PHE A 457 4.25 -19.31 16.52
N LEU A 458 5.52 -19.14 16.15
CA LEU A 458 5.93 -18.55 14.89
C LEU A 458 6.71 -19.57 14.03
N LEU A 459 6.25 -19.73 12.80
CA LEU A 459 6.98 -20.40 11.73
C LEU A 459 7.28 -19.38 10.65
N ALA A 460 8.49 -19.41 10.10
CA ALA A 460 8.79 -18.62 8.92
C ALA A 460 9.62 -19.40 7.93
N SER A 461 9.38 -19.14 6.66
CA SER A 461 10.09 -19.74 5.54
C SER A 461 10.35 -18.69 4.47
N PHE A 462 11.26 -19.00 3.57
CA PHE A 462 11.50 -18.18 2.40
C PHE A 462 11.43 -19.00 1.12
N LYS A 463 11.01 -18.34 0.03
CA LYS A 463 10.98 -18.89 -1.34
C LYS A 463 11.50 -17.84 -2.32
N GLY A 464 12.17 -18.27 -3.39
CA GLY A 464 12.73 -17.40 -4.41
C GLY A 464 13.89 -18.08 -5.13
N SER A 465 15.05 -17.43 -5.18
CA SER A 465 16.28 -18.01 -5.76
C SER A 465 16.72 -19.32 -5.07
N ALA A 466 16.30 -19.52 -3.82
CA ALA A 466 16.27 -20.79 -3.11
C ALA A 466 15.06 -20.81 -2.18
N SER A 467 14.76 -21.96 -1.58
CA SER A 467 13.74 -22.08 -0.55
C SER A 467 14.33 -22.65 0.73
N GLY A 468 13.79 -22.26 1.87
CA GLY A 468 14.30 -22.71 3.17
C GLY A 468 13.42 -22.26 4.33
N ARG A 469 13.81 -22.67 5.54
CA ARG A 469 13.15 -22.28 6.79
C ARG A 469 13.99 -21.24 7.52
N CYS A 470 13.33 -20.40 8.30
CA CYS A 470 13.97 -19.43 9.18
C CYS A 470 14.01 -19.99 10.60
N ALA A 471 15.04 -19.62 11.35
CA ALA A 471 15.10 -19.88 12.80
C ALA A 471 14.16 -18.90 13.52
N SER A 472 13.32 -19.38 14.42
CA SER A 472 12.52 -18.55 15.32
C SER A 472 12.89 -18.87 16.76
N ASN A 473 13.01 -17.84 17.60
CA ASN A 473 13.23 -18.02 19.05
C ASN A 473 11.92 -17.90 19.84
N ALA A 474 10.78 -18.03 19.18
CA ALA A 474 9.45 -17.91 19.78
C ALA A 474 9.04 -19.23 20.43
N ALA A 475 9.66 -19.56 21.56
CA ALA A 475 9.08 -20.48 22.53
C ALA A 475 8.15 -19.67 23.46
N ALA A 476 6.96 -20.21 23.73
CA ALA A 476 6.00 -19.62 24.66
C ALA A 476 6.68 -19.32 26.01
N GLY A 477 6.64 -18.06 26.47
CA GLY A 477 7.01 -17.69 27.85
C GLY A 477 8.05 -16.58 28.05
N GLY A 478 8.72 -16.04 27.02
CA GLY A 478 9.81 -15.06 27.21
C GLY A 478 9.50 -13.64 26.71
N ALA A 479 9.39 -12.66 27.62
CA ALA A 479 9.50 -11.20 27.44
C ALA A 479 8.59 -10.49 26.40
N GLY A 480 7.61 -11.16 25.78
CA GLY A 480 6.71 -10.54 24.80
C GLY A 480 7.42 -10.04 23.53
N HIS A 481 8.65 -10.51 23.27
CA HIS A 481 9.46 -10.18 22.11
C HIS A 481 9.88 -11.46 21.40
N SER A 482 9.67 -11.51 20.09
CA SER A 482 10.07 -12.64 19.26
C SER A 482 10.91 -12.18 18.09
N GLY A 483 11.91 -12.98 17.75
CA GLY A 483 12.81 -12.80 16.63
C GLY A 483 12.67 -13.95 15.65
N VAL A 484 12.66 -13.63 14.37
CA VAL A 484 12.81 -14.62 13.29
C VAL A 484 14.03 -14.25 12.48
N THR A 485 14.96 -15.18 12.32
CA THR A 485 16.18 -15.00 11.54
C THR A 485 16.16 -15.93 10.34
N CYS A 486 16.21 -15.36 9.14
CA CYS A 486 16.30 -16.08 7.88
C CYS A 486 17.71 -15.89 7.31
N SER A 487 18.44 -16.99 7.09
CA SER A 487 19.74 -16.98 6.42
C SER A 487 19.58 -17.44 4.98
N PHE A 488 20.07 -16.65 4.04
CA PHE A 488 19.91 -16.89 2.61
C PHE A 488 21.19 -17.50 2.03
N PRO A 489 21.10 -18.63 1.30
CA PRO A 489 22.29 -19.38 0.87
C PRO A 489 23.05 -18.72 -0.30
N LYS A 490 22.39 -17.82 -1.05
CA LYS A 490 22.99 -17.13 -2.20
C LYS A 490 22.33 -15.78 -2.43
N ALA A 491 22.99 -14.94 -3.24
CA ALA A 491 22.40 -13.70 -3.73
C ALA A 491 21.15 -14.00 -4.57
N GLY A 492 20.16 -13.09 -4.50
CA GLY A 492 18.90 -13.29 -5.19
C GLY A 492 17.71 -12.59 -4.53
N ARG A 493 16.53 -12.87 -5.05
CA ARG A 493 15.26 -12.36 -4.50
C ARG A 493 14.56 -13.46 -3.75
N TYR A 494 14.03 -13.10 -2.59
CA TYR A 494 13.30 -13.99 -1.71
C TYR A 494 12.02 -13.32 -1.23
N LYS A 495 10.99 -14.13 -0.99
CA LYS A 495 9.81 -13.75 -0.20
C LYS A 495 9.89 -14.52 1.10
N VAL A 496 10.02 -13.80 2.21
CA VAL A 496 9.92 -14.37 3.56
C VAL A 496 8.46 -14.36 3.95
N GLN A 497 7.91 -15.51 4.30
CA GLN A 497 6.53 -15.70 4.70
C GLN A 497 6.48 -16.03 6.19
N LEU A 498 5.66 -15.31 6.95
CA LEU A 498 5.46 -15.50 8.38
C LEU A 498 4.13 -16.20 8.60
N CYS A 499 4.16 -17.30 9.33
CA CYS A 499 3.00 -18.11 9.67
C CYS A 499 2.92 -18.33 11.18
N ILE A 500 1.70 -18.47 11.70
CA ILE A 500 1.43 -18.52 13.13
C ILE A 500 0.55 -19.70 13.49
N ASN A 501 0.71 -20.18 14.71
CA ASN A 501 -0.23 -21.08 15.36
C ASN A 501 -0.52 -20.54 16.78
N LYS A 502 -1.81 -20.36 17.08
CA LYS A 502 -2.25 -19.76 18.35
C LYS A 502 -2.33 -20.78 19.50
N ARG A 503 -2.31 -22.08 19.20
CA ARG A 503 -2.62 -23.15 20.17
C ARG A 503 -1.41 -24.02 20.50
N GLN A 504 -0.61 -24.35 19.49
CA GLN A 504 0.41 -25.40 19.62
C GLN A 504 1.64 -25.10 18.78
N ALA A 505 2.79 -25.63 19.23
CA ALA A 505 4.08 -25.48 18.55
C ALA A 505 4.20 -26.29 17.25
N PHE A 506 3.35 -27.30 17.07
CA PHE A 506 3.38 -28.25 15.96
C PHE A 506 2.04 -28.27 15.19
N GLY A 507 1.99 -28.83 13.99
CA GLY A 507 0.75 -28.93 13.19
C GLY A 507 0.56 -27.77 12.20
N SER A 508 -0.69 -27.40 11.93
CA SER A 508 -1.02 -26.45 10.85
C SER A 508 -0.78 -24.99 11.26
N PHE A 509 0.04 -24.28 10.48
CA PHE A 509 0.29 -22.84 10.67
C PHE A 509 -0.46 -22.01 9.61
N GLU A 510 -1.07 -20.91 10.04
CA GLU A 510 -1.68 -19.93 9.15
C GLU A 510 -0.64 -18.89 8.74
N CYS A 511 -0.44 -18.65 7.45
CA CYS A 511 0.45 -17.59 6.99
C CYS A 511 -0.23 -16.22 7.01
N VAL A 512 0.32 -15.31 7.80
CA VAL A 512 -0.30 -14.04 8.19
C VAL A 512 0.47 -12.82 7.72
N GLY A 513 1.54 -12.98 6.95
CA GLY A 513 2.24 -11.86 6.33
C GLY A 513 3.55 -12.26 5.70
N GLY A 514 4.25 -11.28 5.15
CA GLY A 514 5.54 -11.50 4.54
C GLY A 514 6.32 -10.23 4.23
N VAL A 515 7.60 -10.42 3.92
CA VAL A 515 8.55 -9.37 3.55
C VAL A 515 9.32 -9.83 2.31
N SER A 516 9.42 -8.96 1.30
CA SER A 516 10.30 -9.21 0.16
C SER A 516 11.74 -8.85 0.51
N VAL A 517 12.68 -9.70 0.12
CA VAL A 517 14.09 -9.57 0.49
C VAL A 517 14.96 -9.67 -0.75
N ASN A 518 15.83 -8.69 -0.91
CA ASN A 518 16.86 -8.65 -1.92
C ASN A 518 18.20 -8.95 -1.24
N VAL A 519 18.87 -10.01 -1.67
CA VAL A 519 20.18 -10.43 -1.15
C VAL A 519 21.22 -10.07 -2.20
N SER A 520 22.16 -9.21 -1.85
CA SER A 520 23.19 -8.69 -2.76
C SER A 520 24.57 -8.72 -2.12
N VAL A 521 25.57 -9.22 -2.86
CA VAL A 521 26.98 -9.23 -2.46
C VAL A 521 27.44 -7.78 -2.26
N GLY A 522 27.92 -7.44 -1.05
CA GLY A 522 28.41 -6.09 -0.71
C GLY A 522 27.42 -5.19 0.07
N ALA A 523 26.21 -5.65 0.39
CA ALA A 523 25.41 -4.95 1.41
C ALA A 523 26.12 -5.13 2.76
N SER A 524 26.56 -4.05 3.42
CA SER A 524 27.28 -4.19 4.69
C SER A 524 26.34 -4.74 5.77
N ALA A 525 26.85 -5.64 6.61
CA ALA A 525 26.13 -6.23 7.75
C ALA A 525 25.80 -5.20 8.86
N THR A 526 26.14 -3.93 8.69
CA THR A 526 26.24 -2.94 9.76
C THR A 526 24.91 -2.29 10.19
N SER A 527 23.76 -2.62 9.58
CA SER A 527 22.48 -1.97 9.93
C SER A 527 21.47 -2.83 10.71
N GLN A 528 21.79 -4.09 11.02
CA GLN A 528 20.85 -5.00 11.71
C GLN A 528 21.10 -5.16 13.22
N ALA A 529 22.15 -4.54 13.77
CA ALA A 529 22.44 -4.51 15.20
C ALA A 529 22.15 -3.11 15.77
N ARG A 530 20.87 -2.84 16.07
CA ARG A 530 20.37 -1.99 17.18
C ARG A 530 18.88 -1.69 17.02
#